data_AF-A0A969LXI8-F1
#
_entry.id   AF-A0A969LXI8-F1
#
_cell.length_a   1.000
_cell.length_b   1.000
_cell.length_c   1.000
_cell.angle_alpha   90.00
_cell.angle_beta   90.00
_cell.angle_gamma   90.00
#
_symmetry.space_group_name_H-M   'P 1'
#
loop_
_entity.id
_entity.type
_entity.pdbx_description
1 polymer ?
#
loop_
_entity_poly.entity_id
_entity_poly.type
_entity_poly.pdbx_seq_one_letter_code
_entity_poly.pdbx_strand_id
1 'polypeptide(L)'
;MGRHACIVIGINGYQFLQPLSYAQKDAEALYQFLIESGFVSDQCFLLTDAALGAAPGSTYPSRENILDCLNQLCQSLLQSGDVVWCFFSGYGMSDGQQDYLIPIDGKSADLAGTSVSTQSVLECFKRSPAESVLVLMDINRSQGGQVGEKVGALTMESANQLEIPTILSCRPDQLSRETSALRQGFFTSALLEALRSGKNQSVEELHQFLSHRLPELTEQHLRPQQDPVLVMHPSRKFNQSILPDSNHHNGVRSLENQEQNGSVKAASTTVLSVTQSRENSKAILDLPLSETASAVKLSESPTHPKQSTPESTLDRAAESPSNHRVTPQNPTSAPDPRQTPEASMSNKSFCSS
;
A
#
# COMPACT_ATOMS: atom_id res chain seq x y z
N MET A 1 2.95 29.43 -0.81
CA MET A 1 3.06 28.34 -1.80
C MET A 1 2.87 27.05 -1.02
N GLY A 2 2.17 26.06 -1.59
CA GLY A 2 1.91 24.80 -0.91
C GLY A 2 3.19 24.03 -0.59
N ARG A 3 3.26 23.44 0.59
CA ARG A 3 4.32 22.47 0.95
C ARG A 3 3.91 21.09 0.43
N HIS A 4 4.90 20.23 0.22
CA HIS A 4 4.67 18.83 -0.11
C HIS A 4 5.02 17.97 1.11
N ALA A 5 4.07 17.13 1.54
CA ALA A 5 4.14 16.31 2.73
C ALA A 5 3.77 14.85 2.40
N CYS A 6 4.18 13.89 3.23
CA CYS A 6 3.83 12.49 2.99
C CYS A 6 3.69 11.64 4.25
N ILE A 7 2.94 10.55 4.13
CA ILE A 7 3.02 9.40 5.01
C ILE A 7 3.25 8.16 4.15
N VAL A 8 4.34 7.45 4.43
CA VAL A 8 4.84 6.33 3.64
C VAL A 8 5.03 5.15 4.58
N ILE A 9 4.28 4.07 4.35
CA ILE A 9 4.19 2.92 5.24
C ILE A 9 4.64 1.67 4.47
N GLY A 10 5.55 0.88 5.04
CA GLY A 10 6.07 -0.34 4.42
C GLY A 10 6.35 -1.41 5.47
N ILE A 11 5.69 -2.55 5.38
CA ILE A 11 5.71 -3.56 6.47
C ILE A 11 6.14 -4.94 5.93
N ASN A 12 7.31 -5.40 6.35
CA ASN A 12 7.79 -6.76 6.10
C ASN A 12 7.45 -7.71 7.25
N GLY A 13 7.95 -7.43 8.46
CA GLY A 13 7.97 -8.31 9.64
C GLY A 13 6.67 -8.40 10.44
N TYR A 14 5.55 -8.73 9.79
CA TYR A 14 4.26 -8.95 10.45
C TYR A 14 4.32 -9.93 11.64
N GLN A 15 3.70 -9.57 12.77
CA GLN A 15 3.69 -10.39 13.99
C GLN A 15 2.75 -11.62 13.88
N PHE A 16 1.68 -11.51 13.09
CA PHE A 16 0.60 -12.52 13.02
C PHE A 16 0.31 -13.03 11.60
N LEU A 17 1.09 -12.58 10.60
CA LEU A 17 1.00 -13.01 9.19
C LEU A 17 2.38 -13.47 8.69
N GLN A 18 2.44 -14.09 7.50
CA GLN A 18 3.72 -14.44 6.88
C GLN A 18 4.46 -13.16 6.45
N PRO A 19 5.79 -13.05 6.62
CA PRO A 19 6.49 -11.82 6.29
C PRO A 19 6.52 -11.55 4.78
N LEU A 20 6.53 -10.26 4.42
CA LEU A 20 6.85 -9.80 3.06
C LEU A 20 8.37 -9.56 2.91
N SER A 21 8.86 -9.53 1.67
CA SER A 21 10.30 -9.42 1.40
C SER A 21 10.75 -7.97 1.20
N TYR A 22 9.94 -7.14 0.55
CA TYR A 22 10.37 -5.83 0.04
C TYR A 22 9.44 -4.66 0.37
N ALA A 23 8.26 -4.87 0.96
CA ALA A 23 7.32 -3.79 1.31
C ALA A 23 7.95 -2.67 2.17
N GLN A 24 8.83 -3.02 3.12
CA GLN A 24 9.69 -2.07 3.84
C GLN A 24 10.55 -1.22 2.87
N LYS A 25 11.33 -1.89 2.02
CA LYS A 25 12.28 -1.26 1.10
C LYS A 25 11.60 -0.42 0.03
N ASP A 26 10.40 -0.82 -0.38
CA ASP A 26 9.53 -0.09 -1.28
C ASP A 26 9.15 1.28 -0.69
N ALA A 27 8.73 1.30 0.58
CA ALA A 27 8.45 2.52 1.33
C ALA A 27 9.72 3.38 1.53
N GLU A 28 10.84 2.80 1.95
CA GLU A 28 12.11 3.50 2.11
C GLU A 28 12.56 4.17 0.80
N ALA A 29 12.50 3.45 -0.33
CA ALA A 29 12.94 3.94 -1.63
C ALA A 29 12.01 5.03 -2.21
N LEU A 30 10.70 4.98 -1.94
CA LEU A 30 9.78 6.05 -2.31
C LEU A 30 9.95 7.27 -1.40
N TYR A 31 10.04 7.08 -0.09
CA TYR A 31 10.22 8.18 0.86
C TYR A 31 11.49 8.97 0.56
N GLN A 32 12.62 8.30 0.35
CA GLN A 32 13.86 9.00 0.00
C GLN A 32 13.73 9.78 -1.32
N PHE A 33 13.09 9.22 -2.35
CA PHE A 33 12.84 9.93 -3.60
C PHE A 33 11.96 11.19 -3.40
N LEU A 34 10.92 11.12 -2.56
CA LEU A 34 10.07 12.27 -2.28
C LEU A 34 10.83 13.39 -1.52
N ILE A 35 11.65 13.03 -0.52
CA ILE A 35 12.52 13.99 0.18
C ILE A 35 13.54 14.61 -0.79
N GLU A 36 14.19 13.81 -1.64
CA GLU A 36 15.10 14.30 -2.69
C GLU A 36 14.39 15.20 -3.72
N SER A 37 13.09 15.01 -3.93
CA SER A 37 12.22 15.84 -4.77
C SER A 37 11.70 17.11 -4.09
N GLY A 38 12.07 17.38 -2.83
CA GLY A 38 11.71 18.61 -2.10
C GLY A 38 10.49 18.51 -1.19
N PHE A 39 10.06 17.31 -0.80
CA PHE A 39 9.07 17.15 0.27
C PHE A 39 9.67 17.55 1.63
N VAL A 40 8.88 18.22 2.47
CA VAL A 40 9.40 18.89 3.68
C VAL A 40 9.46 17.89 4.84
N SER A 41 10.68 17.53 5.24
CA SER A 41 10.94 16.40 6.15
C SER A 41 10.27 16.46 7.53
N ASP A 42 9.89 17.64 8.02
CA ASP A 42 9.16 17.81 9.29
C ASP A 42 7.66 17.46 9.20
N GLN A 43 7.15 17.21 7.98
CA GLN A 43 5.79 16.79 7.67
C GLN A 43 5.76 15.43 6.94
N CYS A 44 6.89 14.72 6.90
CA CYS A 44 7.07 13.49 6.15
C CYS A 44 7.32 12.32 7.09
N PHE A 45 6.37 11.40 7.18
CA PHE A 45 6.45 10.21 8.01
C PHE A 45 6.85 8.98 7.19
N LEU A 46 7.86 8.24 7.65
CA LEU A 46 8.21 6.91 7.14
C LEU A 46 8.01 5.89 8.26
N LEU A 47 7.02 5.01 8.12
CA LEU A 47 6.73 3.95 9.08
C LEU A 47 7.10 2.57 8.52
N THR A 48 8.14 1.96 9.09
CA THR A 48 8.61 0.62 8.70
C THR A 48 9.09 -0.20 9.89
N ASP A 49 9.15 -1.52 9.72
CA ASP A 49 9.60 -2.46 10.75
C ASP A 49 11.10 -2.39 11.10
N ALA A 50 11.86 -1.49 10.47
CA ALA A 50 13.19 -1.09 10.92
C ALA A 50 13.18 -0.15 12.15
N ALA A 51 12.05 0.51 12.45
CA ALA A 51 11.94 1.42 13.58
C ALA A 51 11.93 0.67 14.93
N LEU A 52 12.61 1.23 15.94
CA LEU A 52 12.93 0.55 17.20
C LEU A 52 11.75 0.51 18.20
N GLY A 53 10.71 -0.27 17.87
CA GLY A 53 9.63 -0.65 18.77
C GLY A 53 8.63 0.45 19.10
N ALA A 54 7.62 0.13 19.92
CA ALA A 54 6.49 1.00 20.25
C ALA A 54 6.80 2.03 21.36
N ALA A 55 7.82 2.87 21.16
CA ALA A 55 8.04 4.05 21.98
C ALA A 55 7.08 5.19 21.58
N PRO A 56 6.72 6.13 22.48
CA PRO A 56 5.94 7.31 22.11
C PRO A 56 6.64 8.14 21.01
N GLY A 57 5.94 8.45 19.93
CA GLY A 57 6.52 9.11 18.75
C GLY A 57 7.40 8.21 17.87
N SER A 58 7.35 6.88 18.05
CA SER A 58 8.02 5.93 17.17
C SER A 58 7.30 5.79 15.84
N THR A 59 8.07 5.56 14.78
CA THR A 59 7.53 5.20 13.45
C THR A 59 7.37 3.69 13.25
N TYR A 60 7.48 2.87 14.29
CA TYR A 60 7.16 1.44 14.22
C TYR A 60 5.69 1.25 13.79
N PRO A 61 5.38 0.48 12.72
CA PRO A 61 4.08 0.50 12.05
C PRO A 61 3.00 -0.34 12.77
N SER A 62 2.79 -0.08 14.07
CA SER A 62 1.63 -0.56 14.82
C SER A 62 0.37 0.20 14.43
N ARG A 63 -0.80 -0.37 14.73
CA ARG A 63 -2.10 0.29 14.51
C ARG A 63 -2.17 1.68 15.17
N GLU A 64 -1.66 1.78 16.40
CA GLU A 64 -1.63 3.00 17.20
C GLU A 64 -0.78 4.08 16.50
N ASN A 65 0.49 3.78 16.20
CA ASN A 65 1.40 4.75 15.57
C ASN A 65 0.94 5.17 14.17
N ILE A 66 0.33 4.28 13.37
CA ILE A 66 -0.24 4.64 12.06
C ILE A 66 -1.39 5.65 12.23
N LEU A 67 -2.30 5.42 13.18
CA LEU A 67 -3.41 6.34 13.44
C LEU A 67 -2.91 7.69 14.02
N ASP A 68 -1.92 7.66 14.90
CA ASP A 68 -1.34 8.88 15.49
C ASP A 68 -0.58 9.71 14.46
N CYS A 69 0.24 9.10 13.58
CA CYS A 69 0.89 9.81 12.49
C CYS A 69 -0.12 10.39 11.48
N LEU A 70 -1.19 9.66 11.15
CA LEU A 70 -2.28 10.17 10.31
C LEU A 70 -3.00 11.35 10.96
N ASN A 71 -3.30 11.28 12.26
CA ASN A 71 -3.96 12.36 12.99
C ASN A 71 -3.04 13.59 13.13
N GLN A 72 -1.77 13.39 13.47
CA GLN A 72 -0.78 14.47 13.57
C GLN A 72 -0.61 15.19 12.23
N LEU A 73 -0.47 14.44 11.13
CA LEU A 73 -0.41 14.99 9.78
C LEU A 73 -1.68 15.78 9.44
N CYS A 74 -2.84 15.13 9.47
CA CYS A 74 -4.10 15.69 8.98
C CYS A 74 -4.70 16.81 9.85
N GLN A 75 -4.41 16.84 11.15
CA GLN A 75 -5.03 17.78 12.09
C GLN A 75 -4.07 18.86 12.62
N SER A 76 -2.75 18.61 12.61
CA SER A 76 -1.77 19.51 13.27
C SER A 76 -0.68 20.08 12.35
N LEU A 77 -0.30 19.37 11.28
CA LEU A 77 0.86 19.75 10.46
C LEU A 77 0.50 20.37 9.10
N LEU A 78 -0.55 19.87 8.44
CA LEU A 78 -0.99 20.36 7.14
C LEU A 78 -1.69 21.73 7.20
N GLN A 79 -1.59 22.48 6.11
CA GLN A 79 -2.18 23.81 5.92
C GLN A 79 -2.85 23.93 4.54
N SER A 80 -3.67 24.98 4.37
CA SER A 80 -4.32 25.27 3.10
C SER A 80 -3.29 25.56 2.00
N GLY A 81 -3.43 24.86 0.87
CA GLY A 81 -2.47 24.88 -0.24
C GLY A 81 -1.51 23.69 -0.25
N ASP A 82 -1.35 22.93 0.84
CA ASP A 82 -0.40 21.81 0.88
C ASP A 82 -0.86 20.61 0.01
N VAL A 83 0.12 19.85 -0.46
CA VAL A 83 -0.04 18.63 -1.29
C VAL A 83 0.46 17.42 -0.50
N VAL A 84 -0.32 16.35 -0.46
CA VAL A 84 -0.06 15.19 0.41
C VAL A 84 0.01 13.89 -0.38
N TRP A 85 1.04 13.10 -0.10
CA TRP A 85 1.12 11.71 -0.56
C TRP A 85 0.86 10.74 0.60
N CYS A 86 -0.05 9.79 0.40
CA CYS A 86 -0.17 8.61 1.26
C CYS A 86 0.26 7.38 0.47
N PHE A 87 1.30 6.67 0.92
CA PHE A 87 1.72 5.40 0.33
C PHE A 87 1.67 4.29 1.39
N PHE A 88 1.11 3.14 1.01
CA PHE A 88 1.15 1.92 1.81
C PHE A 88 1.62 0.75 0.95
N SER A 89 2.62 0.01 1.42
CA SER A 89 2.98 -1.32 0.93
C SER A 89 2.92 -2.32 2.07
N GLY A 90 2.15 -3.40 1.88
CA GLY A 90 1.84 -4.35 2.95
C GLY A 90 0.61 -5.19 2.64
N TYR A 91 0.12 -5.94 3.62
CA TYR A 91 -1.15 -6.67 3.47
C TYR A 91 -2.37 -5.75 3.54
N GLY A 92 -3.37 -6.09 2.73
CA GLY A 92 -4.75 -5.66 2.91
C GLY A 92 -5.69 -6.86 2.97
N MET A 93 -6.77 -6.73 3.74
CA MET A 93 -7.83 -7.73 3.87
C MET A 93 -9.20 -7.06 3.93
N SER A 94 -10.28 -7.83 3.73
CA SER A 94 -11.65 -7.37 3.89
C SER A 94 -12.40 -8.31 4.84
N ASP A 95 -13.46 -7.82 5.46
CA ASP A 95 -14.49 -8.61 6.15
C ASP A 95 -15.81 -8.68 5.35
N GLY A 96 -15.78 -8.22 4.10
CA GLY A 96 -16.96 -8.07 3.24
C GLY A 96 -17.81 -6.82 3.54
N GLN A 97 -17.45 -5.99 4.53
CA GLN A 97 -18.11 -4.72 4.85
C GLN A 97 -17.17 -3.51 4.73
N GLN A 98 -15.86 -3.70 4.98
CA GLN A 98 -14.81 -2.71 4.74
C GLN A 98 -13.55 -3.35 4.16
N ASP A 99 -12.67 -2.52 3.60
CA ASP A 99 -11.31 -2.87 3.23
C ASP A 99 -10.32 -2.28 4.25
N TYR A 100 -9.40 -3.09 4.75
CA TYR A 100 -8.45 -2.73 5.80
C TYR A 100 -7.01 -2.82 5.30
N LEU A 101 -6.19 -1.82 5.66
CA LEU A 101 -4.74 -1.93 5.69
C LEU A 101 -4.34 -2.66 6.98
N ILE A 102 -3.45 -3.65 6.90
CA ILE A 102 -3.03 -4.43 8.06
C ILE A 102 -1.72 -3.85 8.64
N PRO A 103 -1.72 -3.36 9.89
CA PRO A 103 -0.51 -2.97 10.64
C PRO A 103 0.31 -4.18 11.06
N ILE A 104 1.52 -3.96 11.56
CA ILE A 104 2.44 -5.05 11.94
C ILE A 104 1.91 -5.94 13.08
N ASP A 105 1.08 -5.38 13.97
CA ASP A 105 0.37 -6.02 15.08
C ASP A 105 -1.07 -6.44 14.73
N GLY A 106 -1.49 -6.26 13.47
CA GLY A 106 -2.81 -6.61 12.96
C GLY A 106 -3.05 -8.12 12.87
N LYS A 107 -4.29 -8.54 13.14
CA LYS A 107 -4.72 -9.94 13.26
C LYS A 107 -5.91 -10.20 12.35
N SER A 108 -5.79 -11.20 11.47
CA SER A 108 -6.87 -11.63 10.57
C SER A 108 -8.14 -12.12 11.29
N ALA A 109 -8.04 -12.51 12.56
CA ALA A 109 -9.18 -12.90 13.40
C ALA A 109 -9.97 -11.72 14.00
N ASP A 110 -9.47 -10.49 13.90
CA ASP A 110 -10.10 -9.27 14.41
C ASP A 110 -9.67 -8.05 13.58
N LEU A 111 -10.14 -7.99 12.32
CA LEU A 111 -9.79 -6.90 11.41
C LEU A 111 -10.26 -5.53 11.95
N ALA A 112 -11.50 -5.44 12.45
CA ALA A 112 -12.06 -4.19 12.95
C ALA A 112 -11.31 -3.63 14.18
N GLY A 113 -10.93 -4.49 15.14
CA GLY A 113 -10.19 -4.08 16.33
C GLY A 113 -8.70 -3.82 16.09
N THR A 114 -8.06 -4.59 15.19
CA THR A 114 -6.58 -4.60 15.07
C THR A 114 -6.03 -4.05 13.76
N SER A 115 -6.87 -3.70 12.78
CA SER A 115 -6.45 -3.13 11.49
C SER A 115 -6.89 -1.67 11.33
N VAL A 116 -6.48 -1.03 10.22
CA VAL A 116 -6.83 0.36 9.89
C VAL A 116 -7.73 0.37 8.65
N SER A 117 -8.97 0.84 8.80
CA SER A 117 -9.93 0.91 7.68
C SER A 117 -9.48 1.92 6.61
N THR A 118 -9.45 1.49 5.36
CA THR A 118 -9.11 2.35 4.21
C THR A 118 -10.10 3.50 4.05
N GLN A 119 -11.38 3.30 4.37
CA GLN A 119 -12.37 4.37 4.42
C GLN A 119 -11.96 5.44 5.45
N SER A 120 -11.60 5.04 6.67
CA SER A 120 -11.20 5.97 7.73
C SER A 120 -9.93 6.76 7.38
N VAL A 121 -8.99 6.17 6.64
CA VAL A 121 -7.80 6.87 6.10
C VAL A 121 -8.22 7.93 5.09
N LEU A 122 -9.03 7.56 4.09
CA LEU A 122 -9.53 8.48 3.05
C LEU A 122 -10.37 9.62 3.64
N GLU A 123 -11.20 9.33 4.64
CA GLU A 123 -11.96 10.34 5.38
C GLU A 123 -11.06 11.29 6.19
N CYS A 124 -9.97 10.80 6.78
CA CYS A 124 -9.01 11.63 7.50
C CYS A 124 -8.40 12.68 6.57
N PHE A 125 -7.98 12.25 5.36
CA PHE A 125 -7.51 13.16 4.32
C PHE A 125 -8.60 14.11 3.80
N LYS A 126 -9.84 13.64 3.59
CA LYS A 126 -10.98 14.49 3.17
C LYS A 126 -11.35 15.56 4.19
N ARG A 127 -11.01 15.37 5.48
CA ARG A 127 -11.18 16.35 6.56
C ARG A 127 -9.94 17.23 6.80
N SER A 128 -8.79 16.91 6.20
CA SER A 128 -7.57 17.69 6.34
C SER A 128 -7.65 19.03 5.58
N PRO A 129 -6.83 20.04 5.92
CA PRO A 129 -6.84 21.33 5.22
C PRO A 129 -6.06 21.34 3.90
N ALA A 130 -5.51 20.20 3.46
CA ALA A 130 -4.69 20.12 2.24
C ALA A 130 -5.51 20.40 0.96
N GLU A 131 -4.86 21.04 -0.01
CA GLU A 131 -5.46 21.36 -1.31
C GLU A 131 -5.53 20.12 -2.23
N SER A 132 -4.56 19.20 -2.09
CA SER A 132 -4.47 18.01 -2.93
C SER A 132 -3.93 16.82 -2.15
N VAL A 133 -4.49 15.63 -2.41
CA VAL A 133 -4.09 14.37 -1.80
C VAL A 133 -4.03 13.31 -2.89
N LEU A 134 -2.91 12.58 -2.96
CA LEU A 134 -2.74 11.38 -3.76
C LEU A 134 -2.52 10.18 -2.83
N VAL A 135 -3.33 9.14 -3.01
CA VAL A 135 -3.20 7.89 -2.25
C VAL A 135 -2.72 6.77 -3.17
N LEU A 136 -1.72 6.03 -2.73
CA LEU A 136 -1.04 4.96 -3.48
C LEU A 136 -1.05 3.71 -2.59
N MET A 137 -1.70 2.64 -3.05
CA MET A 137 -1.89 1.43 -2.25
C MET A 137 -1.30 0.21 -2.95
N ASP A 138 -0.09 -0.19 -2.54
CA ASP A 138 0.51 -1.46 -2.92
C ASP A 138 0.07 -2.60 -1.98
N ILE A 139 -1.20 -3.00 -2.16
CA ILE A 139 -1.84 -4.02 -1.33
C ILE A 139 -1.46 -5.42 -1.83
N ASN A 140 -0.63 -6.10 -1.04
CA ASN A 140 -0.49 -7.55 -1.12
C ASN A 140 -1.77 -8.20 -0.58
N ARG A 141 -2.36 -9.09 -1.38
CA ARG A 141 -3.62 -9.79 -1.07
C ARG A 141 -3.25 -11.19 -0.64
N SER A 142 -3.40 -11.50 0.65
CA SER A 142 -3.04 -12.83 1.14
C SER A 142 -3.93 -13.90 0.50
N GLN A 143 -3.34 -15.06 0.18
CA GLN A 143 -4.10 -16.22 -0.34
C GLN A 143 -4.95 -16.91 0.76
N GLY A 144 -5.13 -16.27 1.91
CA GLY A 144 -5.90 -16.76 3.07
C GLY A 144 -7.14 -15.92 3.41
N GLY A 145 -7.49 -14.92 2.60
CA GLY A 145 -8.85 -14.35 2.62
C GLY A 145 -9.90 -15.37 2.16
N GLN A 146 -11.18 -15.13 2.42
CA GLN A 146 -12.22 -16.05 1.98
C GLN A 146 -12.35 -16.04 0.45
N VAL A 147 -12.69 -17.21 -0.12
CA VAL A 147 -12.71 -17.44 -1.57
C VAL A 147 -13.81 -16.58 -2.22
N GLY A 148 -13.40 -15.42 -2.74
CA GLY A 148 -14.29 -14.43 -3.38
C GLY A 148 -14.10 -12.99 -2.89
N GLU A 149 -13.36 -12.74 -1.81
CA GLU A 149 -13.16 -11.40 -1.25
C GLU A 149 -12.27 -10.52 -2.16
N LYS A 150 -12.91 -9.56 -2.84
CA LYS A 150 -12.27 -8.61 -3.76
C LYS A 150 -11.72 -7.40 -3.00
N VAL A 151 -10.62 -7.60 -2.28
CA VAL A 151 -9.95 -6.54 -1.50
C VAL A 151 -9.71 -5.28 -2.37
N GLY A 152 -9.86 -4.11 -1.78
CA GLY A 152 -9.74 -2.81 -2.44
C GLY A 152 -10.97 -2.37 -3.23
N ALA A 153 -12.00 -3.20 -3.41
CA ALA A 153 -13.23 -2.79 -4.10
C ALA A 153 -14.03 -1.73 -3.31
N LEU A 154 -14.06 -1.85 -1.98
CA LEU A 154 -14.70 -0.89 -1.07
C LEU A 154 -13.80 0.33 -0.83
N THR A 155 -12.47 0.14 -0.89
CA THR A 155 -11.51 1.26 -1.02
C THR A 155 -11.77 2.08 -2.27
N MET A 156 -11.96 1.44 -3.43
CA MET A 156 -12.27 2.12 -4.70
C MET A 156 -13.60 2.89 -4.62
N GLU A 157 -14.64 2.29 -4.04
CA GLU A 157 -15.91 2.97 -3.82
C GLU A 157 -15.74 4.18 -2.87
N SER A 158 -15.05 4.00 -1.74
CA SER A 158 -14.78 5.07 -0.77
C SER A 158 -13.98 6.22 -1.39
N ALA A 159 -12.94 5.92 -2.16
CA ALA A 159 -12.11 6.91 -2.85
C ALA A 159 -12.91 7.73 -3.87
N ASN A 160 -13.84 7.08 -4.58
CA ASN A 160 -14.77 7.74 -5.49
C ASN A 160 -15.76 8.64 -4.73
N GLN A 161 -16.43 8.13 -3.69
CA GLN A 161 -17.40 8.89 -2.90
C GLN A 161 -16.78 10.09 -2.18
N LEU A 162 -15.54 9.96 -1.72
CA LEU A 162 -14.79 11.02 -1.02
C LEU A 162 -14.00 11.93 -1.96
N GLU A 163 -14.01 11.68 -3.27
CA GLU A 163 -13.27 12.44 -4.29
C GLU A 163 -11.74 12.50 -4.04
N ILE A 164 -11.14 11.40 -3.58
CA ILE A 164 -9.71 11.31 -3.27
C ILE A 164 -9.00 10.50 -4.37
N PRO A 165 -8.12 11.12 -5.19
CA PRO A 165 -7.29 10.42 -6.17
C PRO A 165 -6.53 9.25 -5.53
N THR A 166 -6.88 8.04 -5.93
CA THR A 166 -6.34 6.81 -5.34
C THR A 166 -5.91 5.84 -6.43
N ILE A 167 -4.64 5.42 -6.42
CA ILE A 167 -4.11 4.40 -7.31
C ILE A 167 -3.84 3.12 -6.51
N LEU A 168 -4.51 2.04 -6.88
CA LEU A 168 -4.23 0.70 -6.37
C LEU A 168 -3.23 0.00 -7.29
N SER A 169 -2.30 -0.77 -6.71
CA SER A 169 -1.24 -1.44 -7.47
C SER A 169 -1.69 -2.57 -8.38
N CYS A 170 -2.90 -3.08 -8.18
CA CYS A 170 -3.48 -4.20 -8.91
C CYS A 170 -5.00 -4.13 -8.87
N ARG A 171 -5.67 -4.66 -9.90
CA ARG A 171 -7.13 -4.80 -9.91
C ARG A 171 -7.65 -5.68 -8.76
N PRO A 172 -8.92 -5.54 -8.33
CA PRO A 172 -9.51 -6.38 -7.28
C PRO A 172 -9.56 -7.89 -7.57
N ASP A 173 -9.35 -8.31 -8.83
CA ASP A 173 -9.27 -9.70 -9.28
C ASP A 173 -7.83 -10.19 -9.56
N GLN A 174 -6.82 -9.37 -9.24
CA GLN A 174 -5.40 -9.68 -9.40
C GLN A 174 -4.69 -9.78 -8.04
N LEU A 175 -3.39 -10.07 -8.06
CA LEU A 175 -2.52 -10.08 -6.87
C LEU A 175 -1.35 -9.14 -7.11
N SER A 176 -1.11 -8.17 -6.21
CA SER A 176 0.17 -7.45 -6.24
C SER A 176 1.31 -8.38 -5.84
N ARG A 177 2.46 -8.23 -6.49
CA ARG A 177 3.61 -9.11 -6.33
C ARG A 177 4.91 -8.34 -6.18
N GLU A 178 5.85 -9.02 -5.54
CA GLU A 178 7.23 -8.58 -5.38
C GLU A 178 8.19 -9.58 -6.07
N THR A 179 9.41 -9.14 -6.37
CA THR A 179 10.40 -10.01 -7.01
C THR A 179 11.83 -9.77 -6.51
N SER A 180 12.54 -10.86 -6.24
CA SER A 180 13.94 -10.83 -5.81
C SER A 180 14.91 -10.38 -6.90
N ALA A 181 14.51 -10.41 -8.17
CA ALA A 181 15.29 -9.88 -9.29
C ALA A 181 15.46 -8.35 -9.21
N LEU A 182 14.38 -7.63 -8.86
CA LEU A 182 14.38 -6.19 -8.61
C LEU A 182 14.71 -5.85 -7.14
N ARG A 183 14.56 -6.85 -6.24
CA ARG A 183 14.54 -6.69 -4.79
C ARG A 183 13.51 -5.65 -4.34
N GLN A 184 12.34 -5.65 -4.98
CA GLN A 184 11.32 -4.60 -4.86
C GLN A 184 9.94 -5.15 -5.27
N GLY A 185 8.85 -4.50 -4.86
CA GLY A 185 7.52 -4.65 -5.45
C GLY A 185 7.48 -4.20 -6.91
N PHE A 186 6.68 -4.86 -7.75
CA PHE A 186 6.57 -4.50 -9.18
C PHE A 186 5.97 -3.10 -9.36
N PHE A 187 4.93 -2.78 -8.59
CA PHE A 187 4.29 -1.47 -8.63
C PHE A 187 5.24 -0.34 -8.23
N THR A 188 5.93 -0.48 -7.09
CA THR A 188 6.87 0.54 -6.62
C THR A 188 8.08 0.68 -7.53
N SER A 189 8.50 -0.39 -8.23
CA SER A 189 9.53 -0.30 -9.27
C SER A 189 9.06 0.57 -10.44
N ALA A 190 7.88 0.28 -10.99
CA ALA A 190 7.29 1.07 -12.08
C ALA A 190 6.98 2.52 -11.67
N LEU A 191 6.56 2.74 -10.42
CA LEU A 191 6.34 4.07 -9.82
C LEU A 191 7.63 4.87 -9.73
N LEU A 192 8.72 4.29 -9.24
CA LEU A 192 10.01 4.97 -9.16
C LEU A 192 10.62 5.24 -10.55
N GLU A 193 10.44 4.33 -11.52
CA GLU A 193 10.79 4.60 -12.92
C GLU A 193 9.97 5.77 -13.48
N ALA A 194 8.66 5.81 -13.22
CA ALA A 194 7.76 6.89 -13.66
C ALA A 194 8.22 8.25 -13.15
N LEU A 195 8.47 8.37 -11.84
CA LEU A 195 8.81 9.64 -11.21
C LEU A 195 10.22 10.11 -11.57
N ARG A 196 11.20 9.20 -11.60
CA ARG A 196 12.58 9.51 -12.02
C ARG A 196 12.71 9.92 -13.48
N SER A 197 11.70 9.67 -14.32
CA SER A 197 11.68 10.15 -15.70
C SER A 197 11.54 11.68 -15.82
N GLY A 198 11.03 12.35 -14.78
CA GLY A 198 10.74 13.80 -14.77
C GLY A 198 9.55 14.23 -15.65
N LYS A 199 8.91 13.30 -16.36
CA LYS A 199 7.85 13.55 -17.36
C LYS A 199 6.42 13.36 -16.84
N ASN A 200 6.27 12.75 -15.67
CA ASN A 200 4.97 12.47 -15.07
C ASN A 200 4.79 13.42 -13.88
N GLN A 201 4.25 14.60 -14.15
CA GLN A 201 4.03 15.68 -13.18
C GLN A 201 2.56 15.72 -12.71
N SER A 202 1.65 15.11 -13.46
CA SER A 202 0.23 14.94 -13.09
C SER A 202 -0.12 13.51 -12.66
N VAL A 203 -1.25 13.36 -11.95
CA VAL A 203 -1.79 12.04 -11.58
C VAL A 203 -2.21 11.24 -12.83
N GLU A 204 -2.69 11.92 -13.88
CA GLU A 204 -3.07 11.28 -15.14
C GLU A 204 -1.85 10.71 -15.88
N GLU A 205 -0.78 11.50 -15.99
CA GLU A 205 0.48 11.08 -16.62
C GLU A 205 1.11 9.91 -15.86
N LEU A 206 1.14 9.99 -14.52
CA LEU A 206 1.64 8.90 -13.68
C LEU A 206 0.83 7.61 -13.90
N HIS A 207 -0.50 7.69 -13.89
CA HIS A 207 -1.34 6.51 -14.14
C HIS A 207 -1.17 5.98 -15.57
N GLN A 208 -1.04 6.85 -16.58
CA GLN A 208 -0.79 6.45 -17.96
C GLN A 208 0.54 5.70 -18.07
N PHE A 209 1.63 6.18 -17.45
CA PHE A 209 2.91 5.47 -17.43
C PHE A 209 2.78 4.11 -16.75
N LEU A 210 2.20 4.05 -15.54
CA LEU A 210 1.99 2.81 -14.79
C LEU A 210 1.16 1.78 -15.56
N SER A 211 0.11 2.22 -16.27
CA SER A 211 -0.79 1.37 -17.05
C SER A 211 -0.09 0.63 -18.20
N HIS A 212 1.02 1.16 -18.72
CA HIS A 212 1.83 0.47 -19.73
C HIS A 212 2.98 -0.30 -19.09
N ARG A 213 3.67 0.31 -18.12
CA ARG A 213 4.94 -0.21 -17.58
C ARG A 213 4.75 -1.37 -16.60
N LEU A 214 3.66 -1.42 -15.82
CA LEU A 214 3.47 -2.48 -14.83
C LEU A 214 3.11 -3.85 -15.45
N PRO A 215 2.23 -3.93 -16.48
CA PRO A 215 2.04 -5.16 -17.24
C PRO A 215 3.32 -5.63 -17.93
N GLU A 216 4.03 -4.73 -18.62
CA GLU A 216 5.30 -5.03 -19.29
C GLU A 216 6.36 -5.56 -18.31
N LEU A 217 6.52 -4.93 -17.14
CA LEU A 217 7.50 -5.32 -16.14
C LEU A 217 7.17 -6.68 -15.49
N THR A 218 5.88 -7.03 -15.34
CA THR A 218 5.47 -8.35 -14.83
C THR A 218 5.66 -9.45 -15.88
N GLU A 219 5.37 -9.17 -17.16
CA GLU A 219 5.67 -10.07 -18.29
C GLU A 219 7.18 -10.34 -18.41
N GLN A 220 8.01 -9.29 -18.37
CA GLN A 220 9.48 -9.39 -18.41
C GLN A 220 10.08 -10.29 -17.31
N HIS A 221 9.36 -10.47 -16.19
CA HIS A 221 9.76 -11.33 -15.07
C HIS A 221 8.98 -12.66 -15.00
N LEU A 222 8.27 -13.02 -16.07
CA LEU A 222 7.47 -14.25 -16.19
C LEU A 222 6.47 -14.41 -15.03
N ARG A 223 5.79 -13.31 -14.67
CA ARG A 223 4.74 -13.28 -13.64
C ARG A 223 3.36 -13.05 -14.27
N PRO A 224 2.27 -13.44 -13.57
CA PRO A 224 0.92 -13.03 -13.97
C PRO A 224 0.82 -11.51 -14.08
N GLN A 225 0.10 -11.04 -15.10
CA GLN A 225 -0.14 -9.61 -15.36
C GLN A 225 -0.71 -8.89 -14.14
N GLN A 226 -0.21 -7.68 -13.92
CA GLN A 226 -0.63 -6.77 -12.87
C GLN A 226 -0.98 -5.42 -13.50
N ASP A 227 -2.26 -5.04 -13.47
CA ASP A 227 -2.77 -3.78 -14.01
C ASP A 227 -3.10 -2.82 -12.85
N PRO A 228 -2.56 -1.58 -12.84
CA PRO A 228 -2.91 -0.60 -11.82
C PRO A 228 -4.35 -0.11 -12.02
N VAL A 229 -4.95 0.46 -10.96
CA VAL A 229 -6.30 1.05 -11.03
C VAL A 229 -6.29 2.43 -10.38
N LEU A 230 -6.44 3.48 -11.20
CA LEU A 230 -6.78 4.83 -10.73
C LEU A 230 -8.30 4.96 -10.49
N VAL A 231 -8.65 5.40 -9.29
CA VAL A 231 -9.94 6.03 -8.98
C VAL A 231 -9.72 7.54 -8.88
N MET A 232 -10.39 8.30 -9.74
CA MET A 232 -10.39 9.75 -9.66
C MET A 232 -11.74 10.34 -10.10
N HIS A 233 -12.46 10.89 -9.13
CA HIS A 233 -13.59 11.78 -9.38
C HIS A 233 -13.45 13.03 -8.49
N PRO A 234 -13.88 14.22 -8.94
CA PRO A 234 -14.21 14.56 -10.32
C PRO A 234 -12.94 14.67 -11.19
N SER A 235 -13.09 14.50 -12.51
CA SER A 235 -12.01 14.54 -13.52
C SER A 235 -11.16 15.81 -13.52
N ARG A 236 -11.59 16.88 -12.84
CA ARG A 236 -10.82 18.14 -12.72
C ARG A 236 -9.50 17.97 -11.96
N LYS A 237 -9.32 16.86 -11.23
CA LYS A 237 -8.08 16.55 -10.50
C LYS A 237 -6.95 15.96 -11.36
N PHE A 238 -7.19 15.63 -12.63
CA PHE A 238 -6.17 15.01 -13.50
C PHE A 238 -4.87 15.84 -13.59
N ASN A 239 -5.01 17.17 -13.73
CA ASN A 239 -3.91 18.12 -13.88
C ASN A 239 -3.34 18.68 -12.55
N GLN A 240 -3.62 18.04 -11.40
CA GLN A 240 -2.97 18.44 -10.14
C GLN A 240 -1.50 18.01 -10.16
N SER A 241 -0.57 18.95 -9.88
CA SER A 241 0.85 18.61 -9.77
C SER A 241 1.08 17.67 -8.58
N ILE A 242 1.84 16.60 -8.81
CA ILE A 242 2.13 15.59 -7.78
C ILE A 242 3.51 15.77 -7.15
N LEU A 243 4.37 16.63 -7.71
CA LEU A 243 5.70 16.97 -7.19
C LEU A 243 5.91 18.50 -7.12
N PRO A 244 6.86 19.00 -6.30
CA PRO A 244 7.28 20.39 -6.32
C PRO A 244 7.84 20.84 -7.68
N ASP A 245 7.65 22.12 -8.02
CA ASP A 245 8.27 22.73 -9.21
C ASP A 245 9.80 22.62 -9.14
N SER A 246 10.41 21.98 -10.15
CA SER A 246 11.87 21.77 -10.23
C SER A 246 12.70 23.06 -10.50
N ASN A 247 12.07 24.24 -10.44
CA ASN A 247 12.70 25.55 -10.61
C ASN A 247 13.66 25.95 -9.46
N HIS A 248 13.77 25.16 -8.39
CA HIS A 248 14.70 25.37 -7.29
C HIS A 248 15.94 24.43 -7.36
N HIS A 249 16.66 24.48 -8.47
CA HIS A 249 18.06 24.06 -8.49
C HIS A 249 19.01 25.25 -8.34
N ASN A 250 19.97 25.13 -7.42
CA ASN A 250 20.95 26.17 -7.14
C ASN A 250 21.77 26.52 -8.38
N GLY A 251 22.04 27.81 -8.57
CA GLY A 251 22.65 28.38 -9.78
C GLY A 251 24.12 28.04 -10.00
N VAL A 252 24.45 26.77 -10.21
CA VAL A 252 25.73 26.34 -10.78
C VAL A 252 25.73 26.69 -12.27
N ARG A 253 26.12 27.92 -12.60
CA ARG A 253 26.38 28.32 -13.98
C ARG A 253 27.49 27.43 -14.55
N SER A 254 27.15 26.59 -15.52
CA SER A 254 28.14 25.94 -16.38
C SER A 254 28.88 27.04 -17.14
N LEU A 255 30.19 27.16 -16.91
CA LEU A 255 31.04 28.07 -17.67
C LEU A 255 31.33 27.42 -19.02
N GLU A 256 30.71 27.95 -20.07
CA GLU A 256 31.02 27.55 -21.45
C GLU A 256 32.44 27.99 -21.81
N ASN A 257 33.27 27.06 -22.29
CA ASN A 257 34.63 27.37 -22.74
C ASN A 257 34.57 28.16 -24.06
N GLN A 258 34.87 29.46 -24.00
CA GLN A 258 35.31 30.23 -25.16
C GLN A 258 36.83 30.38 -25.14
N GLU A 259 37.53 29.51 -25.85
CA GLU A 259 38.95 29.70 -26.15
C GLU A 259 39.09 30.77 -27.25
N GLN A 260 39.70 31.91 -26.91
CA GLN A 260 40.21 32.88 -27.89
C GLN A 260 41.65 33.28 -27.57
N ASN A 261 42.43 33.48 -28.62
CA ASN A 261 43.87 33.71 -28.56
C ASN A 261 44.24 35.01 -27.81
N GLY A 262 45.17 34.90 -26.85
CA GLY A 262 45.88 36.02 -26.23
C GLY A 262 47.24 35.56 -25.71
N SER A 263 48.31 36.28 -26.01
CA SER A 263 49.70 35.83 -25.76
C SER A 263 50.50 36.83 -24.92
N VAL A 264 51.67 36.36 -24.45
CA VAL A 264 52.84 37.13 -23.98
C VAL A 264 53.03 37.38 -22.46
N LYS A 265 54.22 36.93 -22.00
CA LYS A 265 55.05 37.32 -20.83
C LYS A 265 54.83 36.69 -19.44
N ALA A 266 55.97 36.34 -18.84
CA ALA A 266 56.14 35.52 -17.65
C ALA A 266 56.69 36.30 -16.43
N ALA A 267 56.37 35.79 -15.24
CA ALA A 267 57.23 35.73 -14.04
C ALA A 267 56.60 34.66 -13.11
N SER A 268 57.19 33.48 -12.87
CA SER A 268 58.40 33.13 -12.10
C SER A 268 58.12 32.83 -10.62
N THR A 269 58.70 31.73 -10.10
CA THR A 269 58.94 31.44 -8.67
C THR A 269 57.70 31.00 -7.83
N THR A 270 57.64 29.87 -7.09
CA THR A 270 58.54 28.69 -6.96
C THR A 270 57.87 27.53 -6.18
N VAL A 271 58.25 26.25 -6.48
CA VAL A 271 58.06 24.95 -5.74
C VAL A 271 56.69 24.60 -5.08
N LEU A 272 56.35 23.33 -4.80
CA LEU A 272 57.15 22.10 -4.63
C LEU A 272 56.39 20.86 -5.12
N SER A 273 57.11 19.85 -5.61
CA SER A 273 56.57 18.59 -6.14
C SER A 273 56.94 17.37 -5.27
N VAL A 274 56.01 16.41 -5.16
CA VAL A 274 56.32 14.99 -4.90
C VAL A 274 55.49 14.16 -5.88
N THR A 275 56.08 13.10 -6.41
CA THR A 275 55.55 12.33 -7.54
C THR A 275 55.88 10.84 -7.40
N GLN A 276 55.07 9.99 -8.05
CA GLN A 276 55.36 8.58 -8.35
C GLN A 276 55.31 7.64 -7.11
N SER A 277 55.17 6.31 -7.27
CA SER A 277 55.33 5.49 -8.50
C SER A 277 54.19 4.48 -8.76
N ARG A 278 54.16 3.95 -9.99
CA ARG A 278 53.44 2.75 -10.43
C ARG A 278 54.46 1.68 -10.80
N GLU A 279 54.18 0.42 -10.47
CA GLU A 279 54.64 -0.79 -11.18
C GLU A 279 53.64 -1.91 -10.80
N ASN A 280 52.95 -2.68 -11.66
CA ASN A 280 53.01 -3.06 -13.09
C ASN A 280 53.80 -4.34 -13.41
N SER A 281 53.09 -5.46 -13.60
CA SER A 281 53.54 -6.62 -14.41
C SER A 281 52.36 -7.52 -14.81
N LYS A 282 52.51 -8.25 -15.92
CA LYS A 282 51.57 -9.28 -16.43
C LYS A 282 52.19 -10.67 -16.33
N ALA A 283 51.35 -11.69 -16.17
CA ALA A 283 51.63 -13.06 -16.62
C ALA A 283 50.32 -13.77 -17.04
N ILE A 284 50.44 -14.80 -17.88
CA ILE A 284 49.36 -15.65 -18.41
C ILE A 284 49.82 -17.10 -18.24
N LEU A 285 48.95 -18.03 -17.83
CA LEU A 285 49.00 -19.47 -18.20
C LEU A 285 47.73 -20.23 -17.73
N ASP A 286 47.63 -21.49 -18.15
CA ASP A 286 46.37 -22.19 -18.49
C ASP A 286 45.58 -22.91 -17.36
N LEU A 287 44.38 -23.34 -17.78
CA LEU A 287 43.46 -24.33 -17.20
C LEU A 287 44.12 -25.69 -16.84
N PRO A 288 43.53 -26.49 -15.92
CA PRO A 288 42.54 -27.49 -16.35
C PRO A 288 41.30 -27.64 -15.44
N LEU A 289 40.33 -28.44 -15.91
CA LEU A 289 39.09 -28.79 -15.19
C LEU A 289 39.25 -30.01 -14.25
N SER A 290 38.40 -30.06 -13.23
CA SER A 290 37.84 -31.29 -12.64
C SER A 290 36.43 -30.93 -12.13
N GLU A 291 35.32 -31.43 -12.67
CA GLU A 291 34.85 -32.83 -12.59
C GLU A 291 34.90 -33.44 -11.19
N THR A 292 33.83 -33.22 -10.42
CA THR A 292 33.32 -34.21 -9.46
C THR A 292 31.81 -34.28 -9.58
N ALA A 293 31.29 -35.33 -10.24
CA ALA A 293 29.86 -35.59 -10.31
C ALA A 293 29.40 -36.37 -9.06
N SER A 294 28.37 -35.87 -8.38
CA SER A 294 27.66 -36.59 -7.31
C SER A 294 26.20 -36.79 -7.72
N ALA A 295 25.92 -37.95 -8.33
CA ALA A 295 24.58 -38.30 -8.78
C ALA A 295 23.66 -38.61 -7.59
N VAL A 296 22.64 -37.77 -7.36
CA VAL A 296 21.54 -38.12 -6.47
C VAL A 296 20.67 -39.16 -7.18
N LYS A 297 20.64 -40.36 -6.61
CA LYS A 297 20.04 -41.55 -7.22
C LYS A 297 18.52 -41.55 -7.04
N LEU A 298 17.79 -41.42 -8.15
CA LEU A 298 16.35 -41.74 -8.19
C LEU A 298 16.14 -43.20 -7.80
N SER A 299 15.17 -43.46 -6.91
CA SER A 299 14.77 -44.80 -6.48
C SER A 299 13.25 -44.94 -6.59
N GLU A 300 12.80 -45.76 -7.53
CA GLU A 300 11.38 -46.04 -7.75
C GLU A 300 10.89 -47.21 -6.87
N SER A 301 9.70 -47.02 -6.26
CA SER A 301 8.72 -48.07 -5.93
C SER A 301 9.14 -49.09 -4.83
N PRO A 302 8.19 -49.80 -4.17
CA PRO A 302 7.17 -50.66 -4.78
C PRO A 302 5.71 -50.32 -4.43
N THR A 303 4.81 -50.59 -5.38
CA THR A 303 3.35 -50.67 -5.17
C THR A 303 2.91 -52.08 -4.81
N HIS A 304 1.99 -52.26 -3.85
CA HIS A 304 1.22 -53.49 -3.62
C HIS A 304 -0.04 -53.17 -2.76
N PRO A 305 -1.11 -53.99 -2.80
CA PRO A 305 -1.95 -54.21 -3.98
C PRO A 305 -3.45 -53.98 -3.69
N LYS A 306 -4.29 -53.95 -4.74
CA LYS A 306 -5.74 -54.10 -4.58
C LYS A 306 -6.12 -55.59 -4.42
N GLN A 307 -7.05 -55.88 -3.52
CA GLN A 307 -7.84 -57.12 -3.51
C GLN A 307 -9.34 -56.76 -3.43
N SER A 308 -10.22 -57.71 -3.77
CA SER A 308 -11.60 -57.41 -4.17
C SER A 308 -12.61 -58.46 -3.71
N THR A 309 -13.81 -57.98 -3.36
CA THR A 309 -15.13 -58.69 -3.42
C THR A 309 -15.32 -59.89 -2.46
N PRO A 310 -16.57 -60.36 -2.19
CA PRO A 310 -17.85 -60.04 -2.86
C PRO A 310 -19.05 -59.64 -1.95
N GLU A 311 -20.12 -59.19 -2.62
CA GLU A 311 -21.59 -59.38 -2.43
C GLU A 311 -22.18 -59.49 -1.00
N SER A 312 -23.26 -58.76 -0.66
CA SER A 312 -24.65 -59.01 -1.13
C SER A 312 -25.50 -57.71 -1.23
N THR A 313 -26.25 -57.41 -2.30
CA THR A 313 -27.69 -57.73 -2.53
C THR A 313 -28.62 -57.52 -1.30
N LEU A 314 -29.80 -56.87 -1.37
CA LEU A 314 -30.80 -56.68 -2.46
C LEU A 314 -31.74 -55.46 -2.18
N ASP A 315 -32.43 -54.95 -3.22
CA ASP A 315 -33.83 -54.41 -3.29
C ASP A 315 -34.48 -53.52 -2.16
N ARG A 316 -35.44 -52.60 -2.42
CA ARG A 316 -35.95 -51.94 -3.66
C ARG A 316 -36.77 -50.67 -3.35
N ALA A 317 -36.72 -49.71 -4.27
CA ALA A 317 -37.80 -48.87 -4.81
C ALA A 317 -38.97 -48.29 -3.94
N ALA A 318 -39.16 -46.97 -4.13
CA ALA A 318 -40.43 -46.29 -4.49
C ALA A 318 -41.32 -45.58 -3.44
N GLU A 319 -42.05 -44.59 -3.99
CA GLU A 319 -43.30 -43.94 -3.57
C GLU A 319 -43.36 -43.01 -2.33
N SER A 320 -43.54 -41.72 -2.63
CA SER A 320 -44.38 -40.80 -1.84
C SER A 320 -45.85 -40.98 -2.28
N PRO A 321 -46.87 -40.60 -1.47
CA PRO A 321 -47.36 -39.22 -1.60
C PRO A 321 -48.03 -38.56 -0.35
N SER A 322 -48.00 -37.23 -0.35
CA SER A 322 -49.02 -36.25 0.11
C SER A 322 -49.88 -36.44 1.38
N ASN A 323 -49.93 -35.34 2.15
CA ASN A 323 -51.10 -34.79 2.88
C ASN A 323 -51.76 -35.57 4.05
N HIS A 324 -51.87 -34.91 5.21
CA HIS A 324 -53.18 -34.40 5.65
C HIS A 324 -53.08 -33.21 6.64
N ARG A 325 -54.12 -32.37 6.64
CA ARG A 325 -54.29 -31.15 7.47
C ARG A 325 -55.62 -31.21 8.19
N VAL A 326 -55.64 -31.09 9.54
CA VAL A 326 -56.82 -30.69 10.33
C VAL A 326 -56.40 -29.92 11.58
N THR A 327 -57.11 -28.83 11.89
CA THR A 327 -57.16 -28.16 13.20
C THR A 327 -58.63 -28.00 13.63
N PRO A 328 -58.93 -28.16 14.93
CA PRO A 328 -59.66 -27.10 15.67
C PRO A 328 -59.26 -27.05 17.17
N GLN A 329 -59.64 -26.09 18.03
CA GLN A 329 -60.12 -24.69 17.97
C GLN A 329 -60.01 -24.09 19.40
N ASN A 330 -59.97 -22.75 19.53
CA ASN A 330 -60.20 -22.02 20.80
C ASN A 330 -61.70 -21.67 20.95
N PRO A 331 -62.22 -21.48 22.18
CA PRO A 331 -62.42 -20.12 22.75
C PRO A 331 -62.15 -20.08 24.28
N THR A 332 -62.21 -19.02 25.10
CA THR A 332 -62.55 -17.56 25.04
C THR A 332 -61.78 -16.87 26.22
N SER A 333 -61.86 -15.60 26.64
CA SER A 333 -62.59 -14.34 26.34
C SER A 333 -61.87 -13.14 27.01
N ALA A 334 -62.23 -11.91 26.66
CA ALA A 334 -61.95 -10.67 27.45
C ALA A 334 -63.30 -9.98 27.84
N PRO A 335 -63.34 -8.82 28.56
CA PRO A 335 -63.14 -7.50 27.90
C PRO A 335 -62.58 -6.32 28.76
N ASP A 336 -62.41 -5.17 28.08
CA ASP A 336 -62.24 -3.74 28.51
C ASP A 336 -63.55 -3.19 29.19
N PRO A 337 -63.76 -1.91 29.69
CA PRO A 337 -62.98 -0.68 29.47
C PRO A 337 -62.86 0.44 30.58
N ARG A 338 -61.86 1.33 30.39
CA ARG A 338 -61.76 2.82 30.63
C ARG A 338 -62.45 3.52 31.85
N GLN A 339 -61.72 4.43 32.53
CA GLN A 339 -61.94 5.91 32.54
C GLN A 339 -60.96 6.74 33.42
N THR A 340 -60.83 8.03 33.10
CA THR A 340 -60.17 9.17 33.82
C THR A 340 -61.25 10.07 34.53
N PRO A 341 -61.01 11.19 35.28
CA PRO A 341 -59.86 12.13 35.30
C PRO A 341 -59.53 12.89 36.65
N GLU A 342 -58.64 13.91 36.57
CA GLU A 342 -58.55 15.17 37.39
C GLU A 342 -58.36 15.12 38.95
N ALA A 343 -57.84 16.15 39.68
CA ALA A 343 -57.14 17.43 39.39
C ALA A 343 -56.50 18.05 40.69
N SER A 344 -55.86 19.24 40.55
CA SER A 344 -55.37 20.18 41.60
C SER A 344 -54.05 19.78 42.32
N MET A 345 -53.18 20.61 42.91
CA MET A 345 -52.83 22.05 43.06
C MET A 345 -51.70 22.06 44.13
N SER A 346 -50.79 23.04 44.35
CA SER A 346 -50.48 24.32 43.70
C SER A 346 -49.13 24.93 44.18
N ASN A 347 -48.49 25.72 43.30
CA ASN A 347 -47.79 27.00 43.56
C ASN A 347 -46.36 27.14 44.14
N LYS A 348 -45.75 28.24 43.64
CA LYS A 348 -44.53 28.99 44.02
C LYS A 348 -43.17 28.39 43.62
N SER A 349 -42.14 29.14 43.17
CA SER A 349 -41.94 30.46 42.53
C SER A 349 -40.59 31.00 43.01
N PHE A 350 -39.63 31.26 42.11
CA PHE A 350 -39.03 32.61 41.93
C PHE A 350 -38.16 32.67 40.66
N CYS A 351 -37.75 33.88 40.27
CA CYS A 351 -36.91 34.18 39.11
C CYS A 351 -36.05 35.42 39.41
N SER A 352 -35.06 35.71 38.54
CA SER A 352 -34.05 36.78 38.67
C SER A 352 -33.00 36.53 39.76
N SER A 353 -31.74 36.95 39.59
CA SER A 353 -31.20 37.94 38.63
C SER A 353 -29.97 37.43 37.88
#